data_AF-A0A7X7D683-F1
#
_entry.id   AF-A0A7X7D683-F1
#
_cell.length_a   1.000
_cell.length_b   1.000
_cell.length_c   1.000
_cell.angle_alpha   90.00
_cell.angle_beta   90.00
_cell.angle_gamma   90.00
#
_symmetry.space_group_name_H-M   'P 1'
#
loop_
_entity.id
_entity.type
_entity.pdbx_description
1 polymer ?
#
loop_
_entity_poly.entity_id
_entity_poly.type
_entity_poly.pdbx_seq_one_letter_code
_entity_poly.pdbx_strand_id
1 'polypeptide(L)'
;MGGIVAFLLIAAVVVVAAGAVGAYALASRSKKDFADANQVIPGRPTRAPASWAGSHDPEAVLHRRLRDAMAALRANQRFDDDGALLDVRVELEAQALVLDDELVSVAALPQAHRHDPLARVTEAVDAIEAAVAELASRSAVESVPRLQEALRRIRERSDTMDAIRAELDRLPEQEPQPQPESASEPAGGAEATGAGEPPQTGQPGQPGQSGQPGAAGPDPQPGQQEQGGTA
;
A
#
# COMPACT_ATOMS: atom_id res chain seq x y z
N MET A 1 3.92 -12.32 -62.15
CA MET A 1 3.01 -11.58 -61.23
C MET A 1 2.82 -12.33 -59.90
N GLY A 2 2.35 -13.59 -59.89
CA GLY A 2 2.04 -14.30 -58.64
C GLY A 2 3.21 -14.49 -57.65
N GLY A 3 4.43 -14.76 -58.13
CA GLY A 3 5.60 -14.96 -57.25
C GLY A 3 6.05 -13.70 -56.50
N ILE A 4 5.95 -12.52 -57.12
CA ILE A 4 6.31 -11.25 -56.49
C ILE A 4 5.28 -10.88 -55.42
N VAL A 5 3.99 -11.11 -55.68
CA VAL A 5 2.91 -10.86 -54.72
C VAL A 5 3.06 -11.79 -53.51
N ALA A 6 3.35 -13.07 -53.72
CA ALA A 6 3.58 -14.02 -52.63
C ALA A 6 4.81 -13.64 -51.77
N PHE A 7 5.90 -13.22 -52.39
CA PHE A 7 7.10 -12.77 -51.69
C PHE A 7 6.84 -11.53 -50.82
N LEU A 8 6.12 -10.54 -51.35
CA LEU A 8 5.77 -9.32 -50.60
C LEU A 8 4.86 -9.61 -49.39
N LEU A 9 3.92 -10.55 -49.52
CA LEU A 9 3.06 -10.96 -48.41
C LEU A 9 3.85 -11.67 -47.30
N ILE A 10 4.77 -12.58 -47.66
CA ILE A 10 5.63 -13.26 -46.67
C ILE A 10 6.54 -12.25 -45.97
N ALA A 11 7.16 -11.33 -46.72
CA ALA A 11 8.00 -10.28 -46.15
C ALA A 11 7.21 -9.37 -45.18
N ALA A 12 5.98 -8.98 -45.54
CA ALA A 12 5.12 -8.20 -44.66
C ALA A 12 4.77 -8.94 -43.36
N VAL A 13 4.45 -10.24 -43.43
CA VAL A 13 4.16 -11.06 -42.24
C VAL A 13 5.38 -11.17 -41.33
N VAL A 14 6.57 -11.38 -41.88
CA VAL A 14 7.82 -11.46 -41.11
C VAL A 14 8.13 -10.14 -40.40
N VAL A 15 7.93 -9.00 -41.06
CA VAL A 15 8.13 -7.68 -40.46
C VAL A 15 7.13 -7.42 -39.33
N VAL A 16 5.86 -7.77 -39.51
CA VAL A 16 4.83 -7.63 -38.47
C VAL A 16 5.12 -8.54 -37.28
N ALA A 17 5.51 -9.80 -37.52
CA ALA A 17 5.88 -10.74 -36.47
C ALA A 17 7.11 -10.27 -35.68
N ALA A 18 8.15 -9.80 -36.37
CA ALA A 18 9.36 -9.25 -35.74
C ALA A 18 9.04 -7.99 -34.92
N GLY A 19 8.17 -7.11 -35.44
CA GLY A 19 7.69 -5.93 -34.72
C GLY A 19 6.90 -6.28 -33.46
N ALA A 20 6.02 -7.29 -33.52
CA ALA A 20 5.25 -7.77 -32.38
C ALA A 20 6.15 -8.39 -31.29
N VAL A 21 7.15 -9.19 -31.68
CA VAL A 21 8.14 -9.76 -30.74
C VAL A 21 8.98 -8.66 -30.09
N GLY A 22 9.44 -7.68 -30.87
CA GLY A 22 10.19 -6.53 -30.35
C GLY A 22 9.39 -5.69 -29.36
N ALA A 23 8.12 -5.40 -29.66
CA ALA A 23 7.22 -4.67 -28.78
C ALA A 23 6.92 -5.44 -27.48
N TYR A 24 6.69 -6.76 -27.58
CA TYR A 24 6.49 -7.62 -26.42
C TYR A 24 7.74 -7.71 -25.52
N ALA A 25 8.93 -7.81 -26.12
CA ALA A 25 10.19 -7.80 -25.39
C ALA A 25 10.43 -6.47 -24.67
N LEU A 26 10.10 -5.34 -25.29
CA LEU A 26 10.21 -4.03 -24.64
C LEU A 26 9.22 -3.88 -23.47
N ALA A 27 7.96 -4.25 -23.68
CA ALA A 27 6.92 -4.17 -22.65
C ALA A 27 7.18 -5.10 -21.46
N SER A 28 7.72 -6.30 -21.70
CA SER A 28 8.09 -7.24 -20.64
C SER A 28 9.32 -6.78 -19.85
N ARG A 29 10.30 -6.18 -20.52
CA ARG A 29 11.49 -5.62 -19.85
C ARG A 29 11.13 -4.42 -18.98
N SER A 30 10.31 -3.49 -19.48
CA SER A 30 9.78 -2.39 -18.66
C SER A 30 9.04 -2.91 -17.42
N LYS A 31 8.16 -3.90 -17.56
CA LYS A 31 7.45 -4.50 -16.41
C LYS A 31 8.41 -5.11 -15.39
N LYS A 32 9.48 -5.77 -15.85
CA LYS A 32 10.50 -6.35 -14.96
C LYS A 32 11.28 -5.26 -14.23
N ASP A 33 11.69 -4.19 -14.92
CA ASP A 33 12.40 -3.07 -14.31
C ASP A 33 11.53 -2.36 -13.27
N PHE A 34 10.22 -2.22 -13.54
CA PHE A 34 9.26 -1.70 -12.55
C PHE A 34 9.05 -2.64 -11.37
N ALA A 35 8.95 -3.95 -11.60
CA ALA A 35 8.83 -4.94 -10.53
C ALA A 35 10.09 -4.98 -9.66
N ASP A 36 11.28 -4.84 -10.27
CA ASP A 36 12.56 -4.79 -9.57
C ASP A 36 12.68 -3.47 -8.77
N ALA A 37 12.21 -2.33 -9.32
CA ALA A 37 12.17 -1.05 -8.63
C ALA A 37 11.13 -0.98 -7.48
N ASN A 38 10.10 -1.83 -7.52
CA ASN A 38 9.09 -1.97 -6.46
C ASN A 38 9.57 -2.85 -5.30
N GLN A 39 10.75 -3.47 -5.38
CA GLN A 39 11.22 -4.34 -4.29
C GLN A 39 11.57 -3.51 -3.04
N VAL A 40 11.01 -3.91 -1.89
CA VAL A 40 11.39 -3.35 -0.58
C VAL A 40 12.84 -3.71 -0.25
N ILE A 41 13.25 -4.93 -0.59
CA ILE A 41 14.61 -5.43 -0.42
C ILE A 41 15.15 -5.89 -1.78
N PRO A 42 16.30 -5.38 -2.24
CA PRO A 42 16.88 -5.79 -3.52
C PRO A 42 17.08 -7.31 -3.61
N GLY A 43 16.58 -7.91 -4.69
CA GLY A 43 16.63 -9.34 -4.94
C GLY A 43 15.52 -10.15 -4.29
N ARG A 44 14.62 -9.54 -3.51
CA ARG A 44 13.43 -10.19 -2.93
C ARG A 44 12.17 -9.70 -3.66
N PRO A 45 11.41 -10.59 -4.30
CA PRO A 45 10.18 -10.19 -4.96
C PRO A 45 9.16 -9.70 -3.93
N THR A 46 8.47 -8.61 -4.26
CA THR A 46 7.31 -8.09 -3.52
C THR A 46 6.02 -8.50 -4.19
N ARG A 47 4.92 -8.53 -3.44
CA ARG A 47 3.54 -8.69 -3.97
C ARG A 47 2.89 -7.34 -4.30
N ALA A 48 3.59 -6.23 -4.09
CA ALA A 48 3.12 -4.88 -4.37
C ALA A 48 2.74 -4.71 -5.86
N PRO A 49 1.54 -4.18 -6.17
CA PRO A 49 1.13 -3.90 -7.54
C PRO A 49 2.11 -2.95 -8.25
N ALA A 50 2.41 -3.24 -9.52
CA ALA A 50 3.30 -2.39 -10.33
C ALA A 50 2.77 -0.95 -10.49
N SER A 51 1.46 -0.74 -10.34
CA SER A 51 0.85 0.60 -10.37
C SER A 51 1.32 1.51 -9.22
N TRP A 52 1.83 0.96 -8.12
CA TRP A 52 2.30 1.75 -6.97
C TRP A 52 3.57 2.55 -7.26
N ALA A 53 4.37 2.14 -8.25
CA ALA A 53 5.64 2.80 -8.59
C ALA A 53 5.48 4.31 -8.92
N GLY A 54 4.30 4.73 -9.37
CA GLY A 54 3.98 6.14 -9.65
C GLY A 54 2.67 6.64 -9.03
N SER A 55 2.01 5.84 -8.19
CA SER A 55 0.73 6.24 -7.58
C SER A 55 0.93 7.14 -6.35
N HIS A 56 -0.05 8.01 -6.10
CA HIS A 56 -0.15 8.84 -4.89
C HIS A 56 -1.18 8.30 -3.90
N ASP A 57 -1.71 7.10 -4.14
CA ASP A 57 -2.55 6.39 -3.18
C ASP A 57 -1.77 6.21 -1.86
N PRO A 58 -2.46 6.29 -0.70
CA PRO A 58 -1.78 6.24 0.59
C PRO A 58 -0.97 4.96 0.78
N GLU A 59 -1.42 3.83 0.23
CA GLU A 59 -0.72 2.56 0.29
C GLU A 59 0.58 2.59 -0.53
N ALA A 60 0.56 3.18 -1.73
CA ALA A 60 1.75 3.34 -2.55
C ALA A 60 2.79 4.24 -1.87
N VAL A 61 2.34 5.26 -1.14
CA VAL A 61 3.20 6.13 -0.33
C VAL A 61 3.86 5.35 0.81
N LEU A 62 3.09 4.57 1.57
CA LEU A 62 3.60 3.75 2.68
C LEU A 62 4.61 2.69 2.19
N HIS A 63 4.35 2.05 1.06
CA HIS A 63 5.27 1.10 0.44
C HIS A 63 6.62 1.76 0.09
N ARG A 64 6.60 2.94 -0.55
CA ARG A 64 7.84 3.69 -0.87
C ARG A 64 8.60 4.09 0.39
N ARG A 65 7.89 4.60 1.40
CA ARG A 65 8.45 4.93 2.72
C ARG A 65 9.18 3.75 3.36
N LEU A 66 8.54 2.58 3.38
CA LEU A 66 9.13 1.35 3.89
C LEU A 66 10.39 0.93 3.11
N ARG A 67 10.34 0.99 1.77
CA ARG A 67 11.50 0.73 0.90
C ARG A 67 12.65 1.70 1.19
N ASP A 68 12.35 2.98 1.32
CA ASP A 68 13.37 4.01 1.58
C ASP A 68 14.01 3.81 2.97
N ALA A 69 13.24 3.40 3.97
CA ALA A 69 13.75 3.01 5.30
C ALA A 69 14.70 1.80 5.22
N MET A 70 14.33 0.76 4.46
CA MET A 70 15.20 -0.41 4.27
C MET A 70 16.46 -0.06 3.46
N ALA A 71 16.35 0.83 2.47
CA ALA A 71 17.51 1.34 1.75
C ALA A 71 18.47 2.10 2.67
N ALA A 72 17.94 2.95 3.56
CA ALA A 72 18.73 3.67 4.56
C ALA A 72 19.41 2.72 5.56
N LEU A 73 18.68 1.68 6.02
CA LEU A 73 19.23 0.64 6.89
C LEU A 73 20.44 -0.06 6.24
N ARG A 74 20.31 -0.44 4.97
CA ARG A 74 21.38 -1.14 4.22
C ARG A 74 22.56 -0.24 3.85
N ALA A 75 22.36 1.06 3.72
CA ALA A 75 23.43 2.00 3.42
C ALA A 75 24.41 2.20 4.59
N ASN A 76 24.03 1.78 5.80
CA ASN A 76 24.85 1.91 6.99
C ASN A 76 25.85 0.74 7.09
N GLN A 77 27.12 1.03 6.81
CA GLN A 77 28.21 0.02 6.78
C GLN A 77 28.45 -0.67 8.13
N ARG A 78 27.98 -0.08 9.25
CA ARG A 78 28.14 -0.68 10.59
C ARG A 78 27.51 -2.07 10.72
N PHE A 79 26.50 -2.37 9.89
CA PHE A 79 25.84 -3.67 9.88
C PHE A 79 26.70 -4.78 9.27
N ASP A 80 27.70 -4.43 8.46
CA ASP A 80 28.52 -5.42 7.77
C ASP A 80 29.72 -5.87 8.64
N ASP A 81 30.14 -5.03 9.60
CA ASP A 81 31.29 -5.28 10.48
C ASP A 81 30.91 -5.94 11.83
N ASP A 82 29.66 -5.82 12.27
CA ASP A 82 29.15 -6.37 13.54
C ASP A 82 28.05 -7.41 13.31
N GLY A 83 28.37 -8.68 13.60
CA GLY A 83 27.45 -9.81 13.40
C GLY A 83 26.13 -9.69 14.17
N ALA A 84 26.14 -9.09 15.37
CA ALA A 84 24.90 -8.90 16.14
C ALA A 84 23.98 -7.86 15.48
N LEU A 85 24.56 -6.84 14.84
CA LEU A 85 23.79 -5.86 14.08
C LEU A 85 23.30 -6.44 12.76
N LEU A 86 24.05 -7.35 12.15
CA LEU A 86 23.61 -8.08 10.96
C LEU A 86 22.35 -8.90 11.24
N ASP A 87 22.28 -9.61 12.37
CA ASP A 87 21.07 -10.35 12.78
C ASP A 87 19.86 -9.41 12.94
N VAL A 88 20.07 -8.26 13.60
CA VAL A 88 19.04 -7.23 13.75
C VAL A 88 18.56 -6.68 12.40
N ARG A 89 19.48 -6.46 11.47
CA ARG A 89 19.13 -6.03 10.10
C ARG A 89 18.31 -7.08 9.38
N VAL A 90 18.71 -8.35 9.43
CA VAL A 90 17.98 -9.46 8.79
C VAL A 90 16.57 -9.56 9.35
N GLU A 91 16.42 -9.40 10.66
CA GLU A 91 15.11 -9.40 11.33
C GLU A 91 14.23 -8.22 10.89
N LEU A 92 14.79 -6.99 10.83
CA LEU A 92 14.08 -5.82 10.31
C LEU A 92 13.65 -5.99 8.85
N GLU A 93 14.54 -6.54 8.01
CA GLU A 93 14.27 -6.86 6.62
C GLU A 93 13.13 -7.88 6.50
N ALA A 94 13.13 -8.94 7.32
CA ALA A 94 12.03 -9.92 7.34
C ALA A 94 10.70 -9.28 7.77
N GLN A 95 10.71 -8.45 8.80
CA GLN A 95 9.50 -7.79 9.30
C GLN A 95 8.94 -6.77 8.30
N ALA A 96 9.81 -6.06 7.57
CA ALA A 96 9.39 -5.16 6.50
C ALA A 96 8.65 -5.92 5.37
N LEU A 97 9.10 -7.12 5.01
CA LEU A 97 8.40 -7.94 4.00
C LEU A 97 7.00 -8.37 4.47
N VAL A 98 6.86 -8.77 5.74
CA VAL A 98 5.55 -9.11 6.32
C VAL A 98 4.61 -7.90 6.29
N LEU A 99 5.12 -6.73 6.66
CA LEU A 99 4.33 -5.49 6.66
C LEU A 99 3.93 -5.05 5.26
N ASP A 100 4.80 -5.25 4.27
CA ASP A 100 4.50 -5.01 2.85
C ASP A 100 3.36 -5.92 2.35
N ASP A 101 3.38 -7.20 2.71
CA ASP A 101 2.30 -8.15 2.38
C ASP A 101 0.97 -7.80 3.10
N GLU A 102 1.03 -7.32 4.35
CA GLU A 102 -0.15 -6.78 5.07
C GLU A 102 -0.70 -5.56 4.34
N LEU A 103 0.16 -4.63 3.90
CA LEU A 103 -0.23 -3.44 3.16
C LEU A 103 -0.92 -3.78 1.82
N VAL A 104 -0.38 -4.75 1.08
CA VAL A 104 -1.01 -5.28 -0.15
C VAL A 104 -2.39 -5.88 0.15
N SER A 105 -2.51 -6.60 1.27
CA SER A 105 -3.80 -7.17 1.70
C SER A 105 -4.82 -6.07 2.05
N VAL A 106 -4.38 -5.00 2.72
CA VAL A 106 -5.23 -3.83 3.03
C VAL A 106 -5.68 -3.12 1.76
N ALA A 107 -4.79 -2.96 0.78
CA ALA A 107 -5.13 -2.33 -0.51
C ALA A 107 -6.17 -3.13 -1.32
N ALA A 108 -6.29 -4.43 -1.09
CA ALA A 108 -7.32 -5.27 -1.70
C ALA A 108 -8.71 -5.11 -1.04
N LEU A 109 -8.80 -4.49 0.13
CA LEU A 109 -10.09 -4.27 0.82
C LEU A 109 -10.93 -3.20 0.10
N PRO A 110 -12.27 -3.32 0.13
CA PRO A 110 -13.17 -2.24 -0.27
C PRO A 110 -12.85 -0.94 0.48
N GLN A 111 -12.94 0.21 -0.20
CA GLN A 111 -12.56 1.50 0.37
C GLN A 111 -13.26 1.80 1.71
N ALA A 112 -14.54 1.41 1.85
CA ALA A 112 -15.32 1.61 3.06
C ALA A 112 -14.76 0.93 4.32
N HIS A 113 -13.94 -0.12 4.16
CA HIS A 113 -13.38 -0.90 5.27
C HIS A 113 -11.86 -0.72 5.42
N ARG A 114 -11.27 0.17 4.63
CA ARG A 114 -9.81 0.29 4.54
C ARG A 114 -9.21 1.19 5.62
N HIS A 115 -9.97 2.15 6.12
CA HIS A 115 -9.48 3.21 7.00
C HIS A 115 -8.73 2.68 8.24
N ASP A 116 -9.38 1.85 9.05
CA ASP A 116 -8.77 1.39 10.31
C ASP A 116 -7.60 0.41 10.09
N PRO A 117 -7.69 -0.58 9.17
CA PRO A 117 -6.53 -1.40 8.83
C PRO A 117 -5.34 -0.58 8.32
N LEU A 118 -5.60 0.42 7.48
CA LEU A 118 -4.55 1.27 6.92
C LEU A 118 -3.84 2.10 8.01
N ALA A 119 -4.60 2.70 8.93
CA ALA A 119 -4.04 3.43 10.07
C ALA A 119 -3.11 2.55 10.91
N ARG A 120 -3.50 1.30 11.18
CA ARG A 120 -2.66 0.35 11.94
C ARG A 120 -1.39 -0.06 11.19
N VAL A 121 -1.43 -0.14 9.86
CA VAL A 121 -0.23 -0.41 9.04
C VAL A 121 0.66 0.83 9.00
N THR A 122 0.09 2.04 8.93
CA THR A 122 0.84 3.30 9.05
C THR A 122 1.64 3.36 10.36
N GLU A 123 1.01 3.06 11.50
CA GLU A 123 1.71 3.03 12.80
C GLU A 123 2.87 2.04 12.83
N ALA A 124 2.71 0.88 12.19
CA ALA A 124 3.77 -0.13 12.11
C ALA A 124 4.93 0.32 11.20
N VAL A 125 4.63 1.00 10.08
CA VAL A 125 5.66 1.59 9.21
C VAL A 125 6.42 2.68 9.97
N ASP A 126 5.71 3.57 10.67
CA ASP A 126 6.31 4.63 11.48
C ASP A 126 7.23 4.04 12.57
N ALA A 127 6.85 2.91 13.18
CA ALA A 127 7.69 2.22 14.16
C ALA A 127 8.98 1.65 13.54
N ILE A 128 8.91 1.06 12.34
CA ILE A 128 10.10 0.57 11.61
C ILE A 128 11.01 1.74 11.22
N GLU A 129 10.45 2.83 10.70
CA GLU A 129 11.23 4.03 10.35
C GLU A 129 11.96 4.61 11.57
N ALA A 130 11.26 4.75 12.69
CA ALA A 130 11.84 5.23 13.94
C ALA A 130 12.96 4.31 14.44
N ALA A 131 12.77 2.98 14.34
CA ALA A 131 13.78 1.99 14.67
C ALA A 131 15.04 2.13 13.79
N VAL A 132 14.87 2.27 12.47
CA VAL A 132 15.98 2.49 11.55
C VAL A 132 16.70 3.81 11.85
N ALA A 133 15.97 4.88 12.10
CA ALA A 133 16.53 6.19 12.41
C ALA A 133 17.31 6.19 13.75
N GLU A 134 16.79 5.52 14.78
CA GLU A 134 17.47 5.33 16.07
C GLU A 134 18.77 4.54 15.89
N LEU A 135 18.74 3.47 15.10
CA LEU A 135 19.90 2.61 14.84
C LEU A 135 20.97 3.33 13.98
N ALA A 136 20.54 4.26 13.13
CA ALA A 136 21.44 5.13 12.38
C ALA A 136 22.07 6.25 13.24
N SER A 137 21.35 6.76 14.25
CA SER A 137 21.77 7.91 15.05
C SER A 137 22.53 7.56 16.34
N ARG A 138 22.30 6.39 16.96
CA ARG A 138 22.95 5.98 18.22
C ARG A 138 24.10 4.98 18.03
N SER A 139 24.84 4.73 19.11
CA SER A 139 25.62 3.49 19.18
C SER A 139 24.62 2.33 19.21
N ALA A 140 24.67 1.49 18.18
CA ALA A 140 23.67 0.46 17.96
C ALA A 140 23.46 -0.46 19.18
N VAL A 141 24.53 -0.65 19.97
CA VAL A 141 24.60 -1.44 21.21
C VAL A 141 23.53 -1.06 22.26
N GLU A 142 23.19 0.22 22.42
CA GLU A 142 22.21 0.65 23.42
C GLU A 142 20.76 0.62 22.90
N SER A 143 20.59 0.70 21.58
CA SER A 143 19.29 0.66 20.90
C SER A 143 18.76 -0.75 20.64
N VAL A 144 19.62 -1.78 20.61
CA VAL A 144 19.21 -3.17 20.30
C VAL A 144 18.08 -3.69 21.20
N PRO A 145 18.10 -3.55 22.54
CA PRO A 145 17.04 -4.12 23.38
C PRO A 145 15.66 -3.48 23.12
N ARG A 146 15.60 -2.16 22.88
CA ARG A 146 14.33 -1.48 22.56
C ARG A 146 13.80 -1.91 21.20
N LEU A 147 14.71 -2.12 20.24
CA LEU A 147 14.36 -2.58 18.91
C LEU A 147 13.82 -4.00 18.93
N GLN A 148 14.48 -4.91 19.65
CA GLN A 148 13.99 -6.28 19.84
C GLN A 148 12.58 -6.30 20.46
N GLU A 149 12.31 -5.41 21.42
CA GLU A 149 10.98 -5.27 22.01
C GLU A 149 9.93 -4.71 21.04
N ALA A 150 10.31 -3.77 20.18
CA ALA A 150 9.43 -3.28 19.12
C ALA A 150 9.11 -4.39 18.11
N LEU A 151 10.13 -5.10 17.62
CA LEU A 151 9.99 -6.21 16.68
C LEU A 151 9.13 -7.34 17.26
N ARG A 152 9.34 -7.68 18.53
CA ARG A 152 8.52 -8.66 19.26
C ARG A 152 7.05 -8.27 19.25
N ARG A 153 6.73 -7.00 19.54
CA ARG A 153 5.34 -6.50 19.50
C ARG A 153 4.73 -6.57 18.11
N ILE A 154 5.49 -6.26 17.05
CA ILE A 154 4.99 -6.36 15.68
C ILE A 154 4.74 -7.85 15.33
N ARG A 155 5.65 -8.75 15.70
CA ARG A 155 5.50 -10.19 15.47
C ARG A 155 4.29 -10.78 16.21
N GLU A 156 4.14 -10.49 17.50
CA GLU A 156 2.98 -10.94 18.29
C GLU A 156 1.65 -10.48 17.68
N ARG A 157 1.64 -9.26 17.11
CA ARG A 157 0.48 -8.75 16.37
C ARG A 157 0.24 -9.54 15.07
N SER A 158 1.27 -9.79 14.28
CA SER A 158 1.16 -10.60 13.05
C SER A 158 0.65 -12.01 13.35
N ASP A 159 1.19 -12.67 14.37
CA ASP A 159 0.78 -14.01 14.81
C ASP A 159 -0.70 -14.04 15.24
N THR A 160 -1.16 -12.97 15.90
CA THR A 160 -2.58 -12.83 16.28
C THR A 160 -3.49 -12.74 15.04
N MET A 161 -3.07 -12.03 14.00
CA MET A 161 -3.83 -11.92 12.74
C MET A 161 -3.86 -13.24 11.99
N ASP A 162 -2.75 -13.97 11.95
CA ASP A 162 -2.68 -15.29 11.31
C ASP A 162 -3.55 -16.31 12.05
N ALA A 163 -3.60 -16.26 13.39
CA ALA A 163 -4.50 -17.08 14.18
C ALA A 163 -5.98 -16.77 13.88
N ILE A 164 -6.35 -15.49 13.76
CA ILE A 164 -7.72 -15.08 13.38
C ILE A 164 -8.07 -15.60 11.98
N ARG A 165 -7.15 -15.48 11.02
CA ARG A 165 -7.38 -15.99 9.65
C ARG A 165 -7.54 -17.52 9.64
N ALA A 166 -6.71 -18.25 10.38
CA ALA A 166 -6.81 -19.69 10.50
C ALA A 166 -8.13 -20.15 11.15
N GLU A 167 -8.65 -19.39 12.12
CA GLU A 167 -9.97 -19.66 12.72
C GLU A 167 -11.09 -19.42 11.71
N LEU A 168 -11.03 -18.32 10.95
CA LEU A 168 -12.01 -18.03 9.89
C LEU A 168 -12.05 -19.11 8.81
N ASP A 169 -10.90 -19.63 8.38
CA ASP A 169 -10.81 -20.73 7.41
C ASP A 169 -11.36 -22.07 7.95
N ARG A 170 -11.42 -22.22 9.28
CA ARG A 170 -11.93 -23.43 9.95
C ARG A 170 -13.43 -23.41 10.16
N LEU A 171 -14.07 -22.24 10.10
CA LEU A 171 -15.51 -22.13 10.21
C LEU A 171 -16.14 -22.88 9.03
N PRO A 172 -16.96 -23.92 9.28
CA PRO A 172 -17.68 -24.57 8.18
C PRO A 172 -18.50 -23.49 7.47
N GLU A 173 -18.44 -23.44 6.13
CA GLU A 173 -19.32 -22.58 5.34
C GLU A 173 -20.73 -22.80 5.89
N GLN A 174 -21.27 -21.78 6.53
CA GLN A 174 -22.55 -21.86 7.19
C GLN A 174 -23.55 -22.10 6.05
N GLU A 175 -23.89 -23.37 5.80
CA GLU A 175 -24.80 -23.77 4.73
C GLU A 175 -25.98 -22.81 4.80
N PRO A 176 -26.29 -22.09 3.71
CA PRO A 176 -27.32 -21.07 3.72
C PRO A 176 -28.55 -21.69 4.34
N GLN A 177 -28.87 -21.26 5.57
CA GLN A 177 -30.00 -21.82 6.30
C GLN A 177 -31.19 -21.73 5.35
N PRO A 178 -31.91 -22.83 5.10
CA PRO A 178 -33.06 -22.80 4.22
C PRO A 178 -33.94 -21.67 4.71
N GLN A 179 -34.01 -20.60 3.89
CA GLN A 179 -34.90 -19.49 4.18
C GLN A 179 -36.25 -20.13 4.44
N PRO A 180 -36.88 -19.92 5.61
CA PRO A 180 -38.17 -20.51 5.88
C PRO A 180 -39.08 -20.08 4.74
N GLU A 181 -39.43 -21.05 3.90
CA GLU A 181 -40.38 -20.90 2.82
C GLU A 181 -41.57 -20.18 3.42
N SER A 182 -41.78 -18.96 2.92
CA SER A 182 -42.95 -18.11 3.07
C SER A 182 -44.13 -18.88 3.67
N ALA A 183 -44.22 -18.85 5.01
CA ALA A 183 -45.41 -19.28 5.71
C ALA A 183 -46.55 -18.43 5.15
N SER A 184 -47.44 -19.10 4.42
CA SER A 184 -48.52 -18.50 3.66
C SER A 184 -49.34 -17.58 4.57
N GLU A 185 -49.30 -16.30 4.24
CA GLU A 185 -50.14 -15.25 4.78
C GLU A 185 -51.61 -15.63 4.51
N PRO A 186 -52.47 -15.83 5.54
CA PRO A 186 -53.87 -16.08 5.30
C PRO A 186 -54.55 -14.76 4.92
N ALA A 187 -55.07 -14.73 3.71
CA ALA A 187 -55.97 -13.69 3.22
C ALA A 187 -57.13 -13.46 4.20
N GLY A 188 -57.17 -12.27 4.81
CA GLY A 188 -58.26 -11.79 5.63
C GLY A 188 -58.44 -10.29 5.39
N GLY A 189 -59.33 -9.96 4.46
CA GLY A 189 -59.64 -8.58 4.08
C GLY A 189 -60.45 -7.81 5.12
N ALA A 190 -60.33 -6.48 5.03
CA ALA A 190 -61.35 -5.44 5.28
C ALA A 190 -60.58 -4.10 5.39
N GLU A 191 -60.47 -3.33 4.31
CA GLU A 191 -61.37 -2.20 4.01
C GLU A 191 -61.72 -1.33 5.24
N ALA A 192 -61.03 -0.19 5.38
CA ALA A 192 -61.64 1.03 5.91
C ALA A 192 -60.88 2.27 5.40
N THR A 193 -61.44 2.81 4.34
CA THR A 193 -61.42 4.17 3.80
C THR A 193 -61.17 5.30 4.80
N GLY A 194 -60.30 6.25 4.44
CA GLY A 194 -60.16 7.57 5.06
C GLY A 194 -58.94 8.29 4.48
N ALA A 195 -58.98 8.81 3.25
CA ALA A 195 -59.40 10.18 2.93
C ALA A 195 -58.70 11.25 3.79
N GLY A 196 -57.61 11.82 3.25
CA GLY A 196 -56.89 12.95 3.84
C GLY A 196 -55.61 13.29 3.07
N GLU A 197 -55.76 13.81 1.86
CA GLU A 197 -54.70 14.42 1.02
C GLU A 197 -54.85 15.97 1.10
N PRO A 198 -53.92 16.80 0.58
CA PRO A 198 -52.53 17.14 0.97
C PRO A 198 -52.47 18.68 1.28
N PRO A 199 -51.49 19.51 0.86
CA PRO A 199 -50.02 19.44 0.79
C PRO A 199 -49.35 20.57 1.63
N GLN A 200 -48.08 20.45 2.01
CA GLN A 200 -47.24 21.65 2.21
C GLN A 200 -45.86 21.50 1.57
N THR A 201 -45.80 22.09 0.38
CA THR A 201 -44.64 22.65 -0.30
C THR A 201 -43.97 23.75 0.53
N GLY A 202 -42.64 23.71 0.59
CA GLY A 202 -41.83 24.91 0.81
C GLY A 202 -40.71 24.71 1.83
N GLN A 203 -39.45 24.59 1.36
CA GLN A 203 -38.54 25.74 1.39
C GLN A 203 -37.21 25.40 0.67
N PRO A 204 -36.87 26.12 -0.41
CA PRO A 204 -35.54 26.13 -0.99
C PRO A 204 -34.68 27.24 -0.35
N GLY A 205 -33.40 26.95 -0.13
CA GLY A 205 -32.35 27.97 -0.05
C GLY A 205 -31.47 27.92 1.20
N GLN A 206 -30.23 27.47 1.03
CA GLN A 206 -29.08 28.37 1.20
C GLN A 206 -27.80 27.75 0.61
N PRO A 207 -27.22 28.37 -0.44
CA PRO A 207 -25.83 28.20 -0.82
C PRO A 207 -24.96 29.25 -0.12
N GLY A 208 -23.80 28.84 0.38
CA GLY A 208 -22.70 29.75 0.67
C GLY A 208 -22.03 29.53 2.02
N GLN A 209 -20.82 28.96 2.01
CA GLN A 209 -19.62 29.78 2.20
C GLN A 209 -18.36 28.96 2.00
N SER A 210 -17.72 29.26 0.87
CA SER A 210 -16.31 29.09 0.57
C SER A 210 -15.45 29.82 1.60
N GLY A 211 -14.73 29.07 2.44
CA GLY A 211 -13.59 29.55 3.21
C GLY A 211 -12.31 29.43 2.37
N GLN A 212 -11.87 30.55 1.81
CA GLN A 212 -10.62 30.75 1.09
C GLN A 212 -9.44 30.89 2.08
N PRO A 213 -8.18 30.58 1.68
CA PRO A 213 -7.09 30.23 2.58
C PRO A 213 -6.33 31.45 3.11
N GLY A 214 -5.97 31.41 4.40
CA GLY A 214 -4.82 32.12 4.95
C GLY A 214 -3.71 31.09 5.24
N ALA A 215 -2.42 31.38 5.15
CA ALA A 215 -1.72 32.63 4.97
C ALA A 215 -0.40 32.32 4.25
N ALA A 216 0.04 33.28 3.44
CA ALA A 216 1.39 33.34 2.92
C ALA A 216 2.39 33.37 4.08
N GLY A 217 3.26 32.36 4.16
CA GLY A 217 4.49 32.42 4.94
C GLY A 217 5.53 33.26 4.19
N PRO A 218 6.31 34.11 4.87
CA PRO A 218 7.24 35.04 4.25
C PRO A 218 8.44 34.34 3.60
N ASP A 219 8.93 34.97 2.52
CA ASP A 219 10.17 34.66 1.82
C ASP A 219 11.39 34.45 2.75
N PRO A 220 12.31 33.55 2.38
CA PRO A 220 13.59 33.39 3.05
C PRO A 220 14.47 34.64 2.84
N GLN A 221 14.87 35.24 3.95
CA GLN A 221 15.83 36.33 4.01
C GLN A 221 17.23 35.83 3.59
N PRO A 222 17.87 36.40 2.55
CA PRO A 222 19.24 36.07 2.20
C PRO A 222 20.21 36.94 3.01
N GLY A 223 21.13 36.29 3.72
CA GLY A 223 22.37 36.92 4.15
C GLY A 223 22.57 36.97 5.66
N GLN A 224 23.44 36.09 6.16
CA GLN A 224 24.54 36.51 7.03
C GLN A 224 25.78 35.68 6.69
N GLN A 225 26.66 36.29 5.90
CA GLN A 225 28.07 35.92 5.84
C GLN A 225 28.72 36.54 7.08
N GLU A 226 29.02 35.73 8.10
CA GLU A 226 30.06 36.09 9.06
C GLU A 226 31.32 35.31 8.70
N GLN A 227 32.17 35.95 7.91
CA GLN A 227 33.59 35.65 7.85
C GLN A 227 34.28 36.42 8.97
N GLY A 228 34.49 35.77 10.11
CA GLY A 228 35.62 36.02 11.00
C GLY A 228 36.43 34.73 11.03
N GLY A 229 37.70 34.65 10.61
CA GLY A 229 38.75 35.64 10.78
C GLY A 229 39.35 35.49 12.18
N THR A 230 40.17 34.45 12.39
CA THR A 230 41.37 34.42 13.25
C THR A 230 41.91 32.99 13.38
N ALA A 231 43.07 32.74 12.78
CA ALA A 231 44.28 32.18 13.43
C ALA A 231 45.35 31.97 12.36
#